data_AF-A0A961RTT1-F1
#
_entry.id   AF-A0A961RTT1-F1
#
_cell.length_a   1.000
_cell.length_b   1.000
_cell.length_c   1.000
_cell.angle_alpha   90.00
_cell.angle_beta   90.00
_cell.angle_gamma   90.00
#
_symmetry.space_group_name_H-M   'P 1'
#
loop_
_entity.id
_entity.type
_entity.pdbx_description
1 polymer ?
#
loop_
_entity_poly.entity_id
_entity_poly.type
_entity_poly.pdbx_seq_one_letter_code
_entity_poly.pdbx_strand_id
1 'polypeptide(L)'
;MKLIERYIFKRAGAAALITLGSLAGVVWIIQALKELDVITNKGQTIIAYLALTTLAIPMLLLAVIPIGLLLATVFTVNTMNGNSELVVVNASGASSWVLAKPLLILALICSLFTGLVGHFVSPWSLVTLKVFATEMRADLVSILVREGEFTKIEDGLVFHVAKREAGGVLSGILISDEREAGKS
;
A
#
# COMPACT_ATOMS: atom_id res chain seq x y z
N MET A 1 -9.22 -26.04 -23.30
CA MET A 1 -9.90 -26.30 -22.01
C MET A 1 -11.20 -27.01 -22.30
N LYS A 2 -11.57 -28.03 -21.51
CA LYS A 2 -12.90 -28.67 -21.55
C LYS A 2 -13.97 -27.71 -21.01
N LEU A 3 -15.26 -27.99 -21.26
CA LEU A 3 -16.36 -27.11 -20.83
C LEU A 3 -16.35 -26.86 -19.31
N ILE A 4 -16.18 -27.92 -18.51
CA ILE A 4 -16.09 -27.85 -17.06
C ILE A 4 -14.86 -27.06 -16.57
N GLU A 5 -13.71 -27.22 -17.23
CA GLU A 5 -12.49 -26.46 -16.89
C GLU A 5 -12.70 -24.96 -17.12
N ARG A 6 -13.38 -24.59 -18.22
CA ARG A 6 -13.71 -23.19 -18.53
C ARG A 6 -14.71 -22.61 -17.54
N TYR A 7 -15.66 -23.42 -17.08
CA TYR A 7 -16.62 -23.04 -16.05
C TYR A 7 -15.90 -22.74 -14.72
N ILE A 8 -15.04 -23.66 -14.25
CA ILE A 8 -14.25 -23.48 -13.03
C ILE A 8 -13.34 -22.25 -13.15
N PHE A 9 -12.68 -22.07 -14.30
CA PHE A 9 -11.83 -20.91 -14.55
C PHE A 9 -12.60 -19.58 -14.44
N LYS A 10 -13.78 -19.49 -15.08
CA LYS A 10 -14.61 -18.27 -14.99
C LYS A 10 -15.09 -18.01 -13.56
N ARG A 11 -15.50 -19.06 -12.84
CA ARG A 11 -15.98 -18.94 -11.46
C ARG A 11 -14.85 -18.50 -10.52
N ALA A 12 -13.68 -19.13 -10.62
CA ALA A 12 -12.49 -18.78 -9.85
C ALA A 12 -11.97 -17.38 -10.20
N GLY A 13 -11.95 -17.01 -11.49
CA GLY A 13 -11.55 -15.69 -11.93
C GLY A 13 -12.48 -14.58 -11.43
N ALA A 14 -13.79 -14.80 -11.47
CA ALA A 14 -14.76 -13.85 -10.90
C ALA A 14 -14.60 -13.72 -9.38
N ALA A 15 -14.45 -14.84 -8.66
CA ALA A 15 -14.17 -14.82 -7.24
C ALA A 15 -12.87 -14.06 -6.93
N ALA A 16 -11.79 -14.29 -7.71
CA ALA A 16 -10.52 -13.60 -7.54
C ALA A 16 -10.66 -12.10 -7.72
N LEU A 17 -11.32 -11.64 -8.79
CA LEU A 17 -11.54 -10.21 -9.02
C LEU A 17 -12.34 -9.55 -7.90
N ILE A 18 -13.40 -10.19 -7.42
CA ILE A 18 -14.24 -9.67 -6.34
C ILE A 18 -13.45 -9.60 -5.03
N THR A 19 -12.76 -10.69 -4.66
CA THR A 19 -11.98 -10.74 -3.41
C THR A 19 -10.81 -9.75 -3.45
N LEU A 20 -10.11 -9.66 -4.57
CA LEU A 20 -9.03 -8.68 -4.75
C LEU A 20 -9.54 -7.25 -4.71
N GLY A 21 -10.64 -6.95 -5.39
CA GLY A 21 -11.26 -5.63 -5.36
C GLY A 21 -11.72 -5.23 -3.96
N SER A 22 -12.31 -6.17 -3.21
CA SER A 22 -12.71 -5.95 -1.82
C SER A 22 -11.50 -5.68 -0.91
N LEU A 23 -10.48 -6.54 -0.94
CA LEU A 23 -9.28 -6.36 -0.13
C LEU A 23 -8.53 -5.08 -0.49
N ALA A 24 -8.34 -4.81 -1.79
CA ALA A 24 -7.70 -3.60 -2.26
C ALA A 24 -8.48 -2.35 -1.83
N GLY A 25 -9.82 -2.37 -1.93
CA GLY A 25 -10.67 -1.27 -1.50
C GLY A 25 -10.58 -0.99 0.00
N VAL A 26 -10.64 -2.03 0.84
CA VAL A 26 -10.48 -1.87 2.30
C VAL A 26 -9.12 -1.28 2.64
N VAL A 27 -8.04 -1.81 2.06
CA VAL A 27 -6.68 -1.33 2.36
C VAL A 27 -6.48 0.10 1.83
N TRP A 28 -7.03 0.41 0.65
CA TRP A 28 -6.98 1.76 0.09
C TRP A 28 -7.71 2.77 0.97
N ILE A 29 -8.89 2.46 1.49
CA ILE A 29 -9.62 3.33 2.42
C ILE A 29 -8.80 3.56 3.70
N ILE A 30 -8.17 2.52 4.25
CA ILE A 30 -7.33 2.66 5.46
C ILE A 30 -6.13 3.59 5.19
N GLN A 31 -5.47 3.46 4.03
CA GLN A 31 -4.40 4.40 3.64
C GLN A 31 -4.94 5.82 3.43
N ALA A 32 -6.10 5.93 2.78
CA ALA A 32 -6.78 7.20 2.55
C ALA A 32 -7.17 7.94 3.86
N LEU A 33 -7.41 7.20 4.95
CA LEU A 33 -7.72 7.80 6.24
C LEU A 33 -6.46 8.16 7.04
N LYS A 34 -5.43 7.32 7.03
CA LYS A 34 -4.19 7.57 7.79
C LYS A 34 -3.43 8.82 7.34
N GLU A 35 -3.45 9.09 6.04
CA GLU A 35 -2.73 10.24 5.50
C GLU A 35 -3.58 11.52 5.47
N LEU A 36 -4.89 11.43 5.71
CA LEU A 36 -5.78 12.59 5.87
C LEU A 36 -5.37 13.47 7.07
N ASP A 37 -4.83 12.87 8.15
CA ASP A 37 -4.27 13.59 9.29
C ASP A 37 -3.09 14.50 8.89
N VAL A 38 -2.39 14.17 7.80
CA VAL A 38 -1.28 14.98 7.27
C VAL A 38 -1.81 16.19 6.50
N ILE A 39 -2.94 16.05 5.80
CA ILE A 39 -3.58 17.13 5.02
C ILE A 39 -4.07 18.24 5.95
N THR A 40 -4.75 17.87 7.03
CA THR A 40 -5.30 18.82 8.02
C THR A 40 -4.20 19.64 8.69
N ASN A 41 -2.99 19.07 8.81
CA ASN A 41 -1.85 19.74 9.43
C ASN A 41 -0.93 20.51 8.48
N LYS A 42 -1.04 20.34 7.14
CA LYS A 42 -0.06 20.88 6.16
C LYS A 42 -0.64 21.62 4.95
N GLY A 43 -1.96 21.78 4.84
CA GLY A 43 -2.59 22.67 3.85
C GLY A 43 -2.45 22.23 2.37
N GLN A 44 -2.14 20.95 2.11
CA GLN A 44 -2.03 20.42 0.75
C GLN A 44 -3.40 20.19 0.06
N THR A 45 -3.42 20.30 -1.26
CA THR A 45 -4.62 20.09 -2.09
C THR A 45 -5.03 18.61 -2.14
N ILE A 46 -6.33 18.31 -2.00
CA ILE A 46 -6.95 16.97 -2.07
C ILE A 46 -6.55 16.18 -3.34
N ILE A 47 -6.26 16.87 -4.44
CA ILE A 47 -5.87 16.26 -5.72
C ILE A 47 -4.45 15.67 -5.66
N ALA A 48 -3.49 16.40 -5.09
CA ALA A 48 -2.12 15.91 -4.89
C ALA A 48 -2.11 14.69 -3.96
N TYR A 49 -3.04 14.68 -3.01
CA TYR A 49 -3.24 13.59 -2.07
C TYR A 49 -3.79 12.29 -2.71
N LEU A 50 -4.83 12.41 -3.54
CA LEU A 50 -5.34 11.26 -4.29
C LEU A 50 -4.27 10.70 -5.24
N ALA A 51 -3.43 11.55 -5.81
CA ALA A 51 -2.31 11.11 -6.63
C ALA A 51 -1.27 10.29 -5.82
N LEU A 52 -0.93 10.74 -4.62
CA LEU A 52 0.02 10.04 -3.73
C LEU A 52 -0.50 8.66 -3.29
N THR A 53 -1.74 8.60 -2.81
CA THR A 53 -2.37 7.34 -2.38
C THR A 53 -2.56 6.35 -3.54
N THR A 54 -2.88 6.86 -4.73
CA THR A 54 -2.95 6.04 -5.95
C THR A 54 -1.57 5.45 -6.32
N LEU A 55 -0.49 6.17 -6.03
CA LEU A 55 0.87 5.72 -6.28
C LEU A 55 1.32 4.58 -5.34
N ALA A 56 0.63 4.39 -4.22
CA ALA A 56 0.83 3.28 -3.28
C ALA A 56 0.06 2.00 -3.68
N ILE A 57 -0.96 2.10 -4.56
CA ILE A 57 -1.75 0.96 -5.05
C ILE A 57 -0.90 -0.17 -5.63
N PRO A 58 0.16 0.08 -6.44
CA PRO A 58 0.99 -1.00 -6.98
C PRO A 58 1.61 -1.88 -5.90
N MET A 59 2.11 -1.28 -4.81
CA MET A 59 2.64 -2.05 -3.67
C MET A 59 1.55 -2.88 -2.99
N LEU A 60 0.37 -2.29 -2.80
CA LEU A 60 -0.76 -2.98 -2.20
C LEU A 60 -1.16 -4.19 -3.03
N LEU A 61 -1.25 -4.04 -4.34
CA LEU A 61 -1.59 -5.14 -5.24
C LEU A 61 -0.58 -6.29 -5.14
N LEU A 62 0.72 -6.01 -5.02
CA LEU A 62 1.73 -7.06 -4.86
C LEU A 62 1.52 -7.92 -3.60
N ALA A 63 1.11 -7.30 -2.50
CA ALA A 63 0.82 -8.00 -1.24
C ALA A 63 -0.55 -8.69 -1.25
N VAL A 64 -1.56 -8.05 -1.84
CA VAL A 64 -2.96 -8.50 -1.79
C VAL A 64 -3.24 -9.61 -2.81
N ILE A 65 -2.56 -9.63 -3.96
CA ILE A 65 -2.81 -10.62 -5.03
C ILE A 65 -2.66 -12.08 -4.56
N PRO A 66 -1.55 -12.49 -3.91
CA PRO A 66 -1.38 -13.86 -3.44
C PRO A 66 -2.48 -14.28 -2.44
N ILE A 67 -2.84 -13.38 -1.52
CA ILE A 67 -3.85 -13.63 -0.49
C ILE A 67 -5.24 -13.73 -1.11
N GLY A 68 -5.60 -12.79 -1.98
CA GLY A 68 -6.90 -12.80 -2.64
C GLY A 68 -7.08 -13.98 -3.59
N LEU A 69 -6.03 -14.41 -4.29
CA LEU A 69 -6.04 -15.62 -5.12
C LEU A 69 -6.29 -16.88 -4.27
N LEU A 70 -5.64 -17.00 -3.12
CA LEU A 70 -5.85 -18.11 -2.19
C LEU A 70 -7.31 -18.16 -1.73
N LEU A 71 -7.83 -17.02 -1.24
CA LEU A 71 -9.20 -16.91 -0.76
C LEU A 71 -10.22 -17.21 -1.85
N ALA A 72 -10.02 -16.69 -3.06
CA ALA A 72 -10.91 -16.96 -4.19
C ALA A 72 -10.91 -18.43 -4.61
N THR A 73 -9.75 -19.09 -4.56
CA THR A 73 -9.63 -20.51 -4.84
C THR A 73 -10.38 -21.33 -3.80
N VAL A 74 -10.15 -21.07 -2.51
CA VAL A 74 -10.85 -21.72 -1.40
C VAL A 74 -12.36 -21.51 -1.50
N PHE A 75 -12.79 -20.27 -1.75
CA PHE A 75 -14.20 -19.92 -1.93
C PHE A 75 -14.83 -20.69 -3.09
N THR A 76 -14.15 -20.77 -4.24
CA THR A 76 -14.65 -21.48 -5.42
C THR A 76 -14.80 -22.97 -5.15
N VAL A 77 -13.78 -23.60 -4.57
CA VAL A 77 -13.79 -25.02 -4.21
C VAL A 77 -14.89 -25.32 -3.19
N ASN A 78 -15.00 -24.49 -2.13
CA ASN A 78 -16.04 -24.65 -1.12
C ASN A 78 -17.44 -24.50 -1.71
N THR A 79 -17.65 -23.52 -2.59
CA THR A 79 -18.98 -23.32 -3.21
C THR A 79 -19.34 -24.47 -4.14
N MET A 80 -18.38 -24.98 -4.93
CA MET A 80 -18.60 -26.16 -5.76
C MET A 80 -18.87 -27.41 -4.92
N ASN A 81 -18.21 -27.54 -3.77
CA ASN A 81 -18.44 -28.65 -2.85
C ASN A 81 -19.82 -28.55 -2.18
N GLY A 82 -20.21 -27.36 -1.71
CA GLY A 82 -21.53 -27.10 -1.11
C GLY A 82 -22.69 -27.30 -2.08
N ASN A 83 -22.49 -27.02 -3.36
CA ASN A 83 -23.46 -27.30 -4.42
C ASN A 83 -23.45 -28.76 -4.91
N SER A 84 -22.64 -29.65 -4.30
CA SER A 84 -22.38 -31.02 -4.78
C SER A 84 -21.80 -31.12 -6.20
N GLU A 85 -21.42 -30.01 -6.84
CA GLU A 85 -20.83 -30.01 -8.19
C GLU A 85 -19.50 -30.76 -8.21
N LEU A 86 -18.66 -30.55 -7.20
CA LEU A 86 -17.36 -31.20 -7.08
C LEU A 86 -17.51 -32.71 -6.85
N VAL A 87 -18.54 -33.12 -6.08
CA VAL A 87 -18.87 -34.52 -5.82
C VAL A 87 -19.31 -35.21 -7.12
N VAL A 88 -20.19 -34.59 -7.90
CA VAL A 88 -20.65 -35.13 -9.20
C VAL A 88 -19.50 -35.26 -10.19
N VAL A 89 -18.61 -34.26 -10.26
CA VAL A 89 -17.41 -34.32 -11.12
C VAL A 89 -16.52 -35.50 -10.74
N ASN A 90 -16.25 -35.70 -9.45
CA ASN A 90 -15.46 -36.85 -8.99
C ASN A 90 -16.17 -38.20 -9.24
N ALA A 91 -17.48 -38.28 -9.01
CA ALA A 91 -18.28 -39.48 -9.24
C ALA A 91 -18.36 -39.88 -10.73
N SER A 92 -18.23 -38.91 -11.64
CA SER A 92 -18.18 -39.15 -13.09
C SER A 92 -16.87 -39.79 -13.58
N GLY A 93 -15.91 -40.05 -12.68
CA GLY A 93 -14.59 -40.56 -13.03
C GLY A 93 -13.65 -39.49 -13.62
N ALA A 94 -13.99 -38.20 -13.47
CA ALA A 94 -13.12 -37.12 -13.93
C ALA A 94 -11.85 -37.07 -13.06
N SER A 95 -10.69 -36.91 -13.72
CA SER A 95 -9.42 -36.72 -13.01
C SER A 95 -9.43 -35.42 -12.19
N SER A 96 -8.77 -35.42 -11.04
CA SER A 96 -8.56 -34.22 -10.20
C SER A 96 -7.85 -33.08 -10.95
N TRP A 97 -7.16 -33.39 -12.05
CA TRP A 97 -6.58 -32.40 -12.96
C TRP A 97 -7.60 -31.46 -13.60
N VAL A 98 -8.86 -31.87 -13.72
CA VAL A 98 -9.94 -31.02 -14.23
C VAL A 98 -10.18 -29.81 -13.33
N LEU A 99 -9.98 -29.96 -12.03
CA LEU A 99 -10.06 -28.87 -11.05
C LEU A 99 -8.73 -28.11 -10.94
N ALA A 100 -7.61 -28.83 -10.85
CA ALA A 100 -6.30 -28.22 -10.62
C ALA A 100 -5.83 -27.34 -11.79
N LYS A 101 -6.02 -27.81 -13.03
CA LYS A 101 -5.53 -27.11 -14.24
C LYS A 101 -6.06 -25.68 -14.39
N PRO A 102 -7.38 -25.38 -14.32
CA PRO A 102 -7.87 -24.01 -14.42
C PRO A 102 -7.37 -23.12 -13.27
N LEU A 103 -7.24 -23.65 -12.05
CA LEU A 103 -6.72 -22.91 -10.91
C LEU A 103 -5.22 -22.58 -11.06
N LEU A 104 -4.44 -23.54 -11.57
CA LEU A 104 -3.01 -23.32 -11.87
C LEU A 104 -2.80 -22.30 -12.98
N ILE A 105 -3.64 -22.31 -14.01
CA ILE A 105 -3.59 -21.31 -15.08
C ILE A 105 -3.92 -19.92 -14.52
N LEU A 106 -4.93 -19.81 -13.65
CA LEU A 106 -5.25 -18.56 -12.96
C LEU A 106 -4.06 -18.09 -12.10
N ALA A 107 -3.46 -19.00 -11.33
CA ALA A 107 -2.30 -18.69 -10.49
C ALA A 107 -1.09 -18.23 -11.31
N LEU A 108 -0.83 -18.86 -12.46
CA LEU A 108 0.23 -18.46 -13.37
C LEU A 108 0.00 -17.06 -13.95
N ILE A 109 -1.23 -16.74 -14.34
CA ILE A 109 -1.60 -15.41 -14.82
C ILE A 109 -1.38 -14.36 -13.73
N CYS A 110 -1.87 -14.61 -12.52
CA CYS A 110 -1.67 -13.71 -11.38
C CYS A 110 -0.19 -13.57 -11.02
N SER A 111 0.57 -14.66 -11.02
CA SER A 111 2.01 -14.64 -10.73
C SER A 111 2.78 -13.83 -11.76
N LEU A 112 2.50 -14.00 -13.05
CA LEU A 112 3.12 -13.22 -14.11
C LEU A 112 2.76 -11.73 -13.99
N PHE A 113 1.49 -11.42 -13.72
CA PHE A 113 1.05 -10.05 -13.50
C PHE A 113 1.77 -9.41 -12.29
N THR A 114 1.79 -10.08 -11.14
CA THR A 114 2.51 -9.64 -9.95
C THR A 114 4.00 -9.49 -10.21
N GLY A 115 4.61 -10.41 -10.97
CA GLY A 115 6.01 -10.32 -11.38
C GLY A 115 6.31 -9.09 -12.24
N LEU A 116 5.46 -8.80 -13.22
CA LEU A 116 5.57 -7.60 -14.07
C LEU A 116 5.40 -6.31 -13.26
N VAL A 117 4.39 -6.25 -12.39
CA VAL A 117 4.19 -5.10 -11.49
C VAL A 117 5.38 -4.94 -10.54
N GLY A 118 5.90 -6.05 -10.00
CA GLY A 118 7.04 -6.05 -9.09
C GLY A 118 8.33 -5.61 -9.76
N HIS A 119 8.55 -5.99 -11.02
CA HIS A 119 9.78 -5.68 -11.73
C HIS A 119 9.80 -4.27 -12.33
N PHE A 120 8.68 -3.79 -12.87
CA PHE A 120 8.63 -2.50 -13.57
C PHE A 120 8.00 -1.39 -12.71
N VAL A 121 6.87 -1.67 -12.07
CA VAL A 121 6.06 -0.63 -11.40
C VAL A 121 6.53 -0.37 -9.97
N SER A 122 6.92 -1.42 -9.24
CA SER A 122 7.40 -1.31 -7.86
C SER A 122 8.66 -0.44 -7.70
N PRO A 123 9.74 -0.61 -8.50
CA PRO A 123 10.92 0.25 -8.34
C PRO A 123 10.62 1.71 -8.64
N TRP A 124 9.76 1.99 -9.63
CA TRP A 124 9.29 3.34 -9.92
C TRP A 124 8.50 3.93 -8.75
N SER A 125 7.54 3.19 -8.21
CA SER A 125 6.76 3.62 -7.03
C SER A 125 7.68 3.88 -5.83
N LEU A 126 8.63 2.98 -5.53
CA LEU A 126 9.60 3.11 -4.45
C LEU A 126 10.52 4.34 -4.57
N VAL A 127 11.02 4.62 -5.77
CA VAL A 127 11.86 5.79 -6.03
C VAL A 127 11.04 7.07 -5.87
N THR A 128 9.85 7.13 -6.44
CA THR A 128 8.98 8.30 -6.32
C THR A 128 8.53 8.54 -4.88
N LEU A 129 8.21 7.49 -4.12
CA LEU A 129 7.88 7.60 -2.69
C LEU A 129 9.06 8.14 -1.88
N LYS A 130 10.29 7.72 -2.18
CA LYS A 130 11.50 8.25 -1.53
C LYS A 130 11.79 9.70 -1.90
N VAL A 131 11.60 10.09 -3.16
CA VAL A 131 11.77 11.47 -3.62
C VAL A 131 10.74 12.38 -2.94
N PHE A 132 9.46 12.02 -2.97
CA PHE A 132 8.40 12.74 -2.26
C PHE A 132 8.64 12.78 -0.75
N ALA A 133 9.09 11.68 -0.13
CA ALA A 133 9.41 11.68 1.30
C ALA A 133 10.63 12.57 1.62
N THR A 134 11.58 12.74 0.70
CA THR A 134 12.76 13.60 0.87
C THR A 134 12.39 15.07 0.68
N GLU A 135 11.57 15.39 -0.32
CA GLU A 135 11.00 16.74 -0.51
C GLU A 135 10.12 17.14 0.67
N MET A 136 9.24 16.24 1.15
CA MET A 136 8.45 16.44 2.36
C MET A 136 9.31 16.56 3.62
N ARG A 137 10.49 15.96 3.67
CA ARG A 137 11.45 16.13 4.79
C ARG A 137 12.17 17.47 4.72
N ALA A 138 12.55 17.92 3.53
CA ALA A 138 13.09 19.25 3.32
C ALA A 138 12.04 20.33 3.66
N ASP A 139 10.78 20.11 3.29
CA ASP A 139 9.65 20.94 3.72
C ASP A 139 9.31 20.76 5.20
N LEU A 140 9.53 19.59 5.79
CA LEU A 140 9.37 19.42 7.24
C LEU A 140 10.44 20.16 8.03
N VAL A 141 11.67 20.28 7.54
CA VAL A 141 12.68 21.16 8.14
C VAL A 141 12.28 22.63 7.96
N SER A 142 11.60 22.99 6.88
CA SER A 142 11.07 24.33 6.67
C SER A 142 9.81 24.64 7.49
N ILE A 143 9.02 23.62 7.87
CA ILE A 143 7.78 23.67 8.67
C ILE A 143 8.02 23.46 10.19
N LEU A 144 9.06 22.69 10.59
CA LEU A 144 9.44 22.48 12.01
C LEU A 144 10.09 23.71 12.65
N VAL A 145 10.44 24.72 11.85
CA VAL A 145 10.60 26.08 12.38
C VAL A 145 9.20 26.69 12.52
N ARG A 146 8.42 26.14 13.45
CA ARG A 146 7.21 26.80 13.95
C ARG A 146 7.67 28.00 14.78
N GLU A 147 7.33 29.20 14.32
CA GLU A 147 7.54 30.42 15.10
C GLU A 147 6.90 30.25 16.49
N GLY A 148 7.70 30.45 17.55
CA GLY A 148 7.21 30.50 18.92
C GLY A 148 7.19 29.20 19.74
N GLU A 149 7.49 28.03 19.17
CA GLU A 149 7.58 26.76 19.95
C GLU A 149 9.05 26.36 20.22
N PHE A 150 9.37 26.00 21.47
CA PHE A 150 10.66 25.44 21.83
C PHE A 150 10.77 24.00 21.29
N THR A 151 11.61 23.78 20.29
CA THR A 151 11.81 22.46 19.67
C THR A 151 13.06 21.81 20.24
N LYS A 152 12.90 20.66 20.89
CA LYS A 152 14.02 19.85 21.40
C LYS A 152 14.60 19.01 20.26
N ILE A 153 15.82 19.31 19.83
CA ILE A 153 16.49 18.61 18.71
C ILE A 153 17.22 17.36 19.22
N GLU A 154 17.79 17.44 20.42
CA GLU A 154 18.54 16.37 21.09
C GLU A 154 18.41 16.54 22.61
N ASP A 155 18.74 15.51 23.40
CA ASP A 155 18.74 15.64 24.88
C ASP A 155 19.77 16.68 25.32
N GLY A 156 19.27 17.79 25.88
CA GLY A 156 20.09 18.95 26.27
C GLY A 156 20.20 20.04 25.21
N LEU A 157 19.63 19.89 24.00
CA LEU A 157 19.64 20.95 22.97
C LEU A 157 18.22 21.40 22.61
N VAL A 158 17.87 22.61 23.03
CA VAL A 158 16.58 23.24 22.75
C VAL A 158 16.78 24.44 21.82
N PHE A 159 16.02 24.44 20.72
CA PHE A 159 16.06 25.48 19.69
C PHE A 159 14.73 26.25 19.67
N HIS A 160 14.80 27.58 19.67
CA HIS A 160 13.64 28.46 19.60
C HIS A 160 13.87 29.55 18.57
N VAL A 161 12.86 29.85 17.75
CA VAL A 161 12.90 30.95 16.77
C VAL A 161 11.69 31.86 17.01
N ALA A 162 11.95 33.12 17.34
CA ALA A 162 10.92 34.08 17.71
C ALA A 162 10.12 34.61 16.51
N LYS A 163 10.74 34.77 15.33
CA LYS A 163 10.08 35.28 14.13
C LYS A 163 10.83 34.89 12.86
N ARG A 164 10.13 34.72 11.75
CA ARG A 164 10.66 34.46 10.40
C ARG A 164 10.11 35.52 9.46
N GLU A 165 10.99 36.34 8.91
CA GLU A 165 10.61 37.38 7.96
C GLU A 165 10.53 36.83 6.53
N ALA A 166 9.78 37.53 5.67
CA ALA A 166 9.60 37.14 4.27
C ALA A 166 10.96 37.07 3.56
N GLY A 167 11.28 35.89 3.01
CA GLY A 167 12.59 35.60 2.40
C GLY A 167 13.41 34.53 3.14
N GLY A 168 12.90 33.97 4.24
CA GLY A 168 13.56 32.85 4.92
C GLY A 168 14.60 33.27 5.96
N VAL A 169 14.69 34.56 6.28
CA VAL A 169 15.52 35.09 7.36
C VAL A 169 14.86 34.77 8.70
N LEU A 170 15.61 34.10 9.58
CA LEU A 170 15.18 33.76 10.94
C LEU A 170 15.66 34.83 11.92
N SER A 171 14.72 35.39 12.68
CA SER A 171 14.93 36.50 13.63
C SER A 171 14.65 36.01 15.05
N GLY A 172 15.53 36.33 16.00
CA GLY A 172 15.35 35.96 17.41
C GLY A 172 15.52 34.46 17.66
N ILE A 173 16.64 33.90 17.21
CA ILE A 173 17.04 32.52 17.50
C ILE A 173 17.56 32.46 18.95
N LEU A 174 16.99 31.59 19.77
CA LEU A 174 17.46 31.26 21.11
C LEU A 174 17.84 29.78 21.15
N ILE A 175 19.08 29.50 21.50
CA ILE A 175 19.63 28.16 21.62
C ILE A 175 19.96 27.95 23.09
N SER A 176 19.31 26.98 23.72
CA SER A 176 19.66 26.52 25.06
C SER A 176 20.40 25.20 24.91
N ASP A 177 21.67 25.21 25.26
CA ASP A 177 22.53 24.02 25.27
C ASP A 177 22.86 23.67 26.73
N GLU A 178 22.14 22.69 27.26
CA GLU A 178 22.33 22.09 28.58
C GLU A 178 23.17 20.80 28.49
N ARG A 179 23.77 20.50 27.33
CA ARG A 179 24.69 19.36 27.23
C ARG A 179 25.90 19.64 28.11
N GLU A 180 26.17 18.75 29.06
CA GLU A 180 27.35 18.89 29.91
C GLU A 180 28.62 18.93 29.06
N ALA A 181 29.41 20.00 29.22
CA ALA A 181 30.72 20.12 28.62
C ALA A 181 31.68 19.11 29.27
N GLY A 182 31.70 17.90 28.74
CA GLY A 182 32.79 16.95 28.96
C GLY A 182 32.37 15.51 29.18
N LYS A 183 32.28 14.75 28.08
CA LYS A 183 33.03 13.49 27.93
C LYS A 183 33.51 13.36 26.48
N SER A 184 34.76 13.79 26.28
CA SER A 184 35.62 13.32 25.19
C SER A 184 35.89 11.83 25.35
#